data_AF-A0A9P6ST69-F1
#
_entry.id   AF-A0A9P6ST69-F1
#
_cell.length_a   1.000
_cell.length_b   1.000
_cell.length_c   1.000
_cell.angle_alpha   90.00
_cell.angle_beta   90.00
_cell.angle_gamma   90.00
#
_symmetry.space_group_name_H-M   'P 1'
#
loop_
_entity.id
_entity.type
_entity.pdbx_description
1 polymer ?
#
loop_
_entity_poly.entity_id
_entity_poly.type
_entity_poly.pdbx_seq_one_letter_code
_entity_poly.pdbx_strand_id
1 'polypeptide(L)'
;MSVSVDQNNLIFWGTNTGVSTYSIPNDNWSVISSSQPAGLPASAGKYSTGDPKTGEMYKLAVAQTGTPIFISYNTITNTTKTLSLPSDLTTRELRYYSMVWSTQRNSVLLFGGYFNTTNVNNATGLVNPSFYEYNPTTDIWTDL
;
A
#
# COMPACT_ATOMS: atom_id res chain seq x y z
N MET A 1 4.15 -4.06 5.27
CA MET A 1 4.78 -5.39 5.44
C MET A 1 3.70 -6.44 5.21
N SER A 2 4.04 -7.55 4.57
CA SER A 2 3.14 -8.71 4.45
C SER A 2 3.88 -9.99 4.86
N VAL A 3 3.13 -11.10 4.91
CA VAL A 3 3.66 -12.44 5.12
C VAL A 3 3.57 -13.20 3.80
N SER A 4 4.59 -13.99 3.47
CA SER A 4 4.61 -14.83 2.27
C SER A 4 3.56 -15.95 2.32
N VAL A 5 3.27 -16.56 1.16
CA VAL A 5 2.27 -17.64 1.01
C VAL A 5 2.57 -18.84 1.90
N ASP A 6 3.84 -19.21 1.99
CA ASP A 6 4.33 -20.29 2.83
C ASP A 6 4.49 -19.90 4.30
N GLN A 7 4.20 -18.64 4.66
CA GLN A 7 4.36 -18.05 5.99
C GLN A 7 5.77 -18.10 6.58
N ASN A 8 6.78 -18.40 5.75
CA ASN A 8 8.17 -18.48 6.21
C ASN A 8 8.90 -17.14 6.11
N ASN A 9 8.33 -16.15 5.43
CA ASN A 9 9.00 -14.89 5.17
C ASN A 9 8.11 -13.69 5.48
N LEU A 10 8.72 -12.66 6.07
CA LEU A 10 8.17 -11.32 6.12
C LEU A 10 8.63 -10.56 4.87
N ILE A 11 7.69 -9.95 4.16
CA ILE A 11 7.95 -9.20 2.93
C ILE A 11 7.87 -7.70 3.22
N PHE A 12 8.97 -7.02 2.91
CA PHE A 12 9.15 -5.58 3.10
C PHE A 12 9.25 -4.89 1.75
N TRP A 13 8.33 -3.98 1.49
CA TRP A 13 8.36 -3.12 0.32
C TRP A 13 8.78 -1.71 0.73
N GLY A 14 10.09 -1.49 0.64
CA GLY A 14 10.73 -0.24 1.03
C GLY A 14 10.25 0.94 0.19
N THR A 15 10.40 2.14 0.74
CA THR A 15 10.11 3.38 0.00
C THR A 15 11.14 3.65 -1.10
N ASN A 16 12.41 3.28 -0.88
CA ASN A 16 13.55 3.61 -1.76
C ASN A 16 14.48 2.43 -2.10
N THR A 17 14.27 1.26 -1.49
CA THR A 17 15.28 0.19 -1.43
C THR A 17 14.82 -1.11 -2.10
N GLY A 18 13.78 -1.04 -2.92
CA GLY A 18 13.20 -2.21 -3.59
C GLY A 18 12.35 -3.07 -2.64
N VAL A 19 12.36 -4.39 -2.89
CA VAL A 19 11.59 -5.37 -2.11
C VAL A 19 12.55 -6.36 -1.47
N SER A 20 12.43 -6.54 -0.17
CA SER A 20 13.26 -7.44 0.64
C SER A 20 12.39 -8.42 1.40
N THR A 21 12.97 -9.57 1.72
CA THR A 21 12.37 -10.60 2.55
C THR A 21 13.23 -10.87 3.76
N TYR A 22 12.59 -11.12 4.88
CA TYR A 22 13.22 -11.68 6.06
C TYR A 22 12.70 -13.10 6.26
N SER A 23 13.60 -14.08 6.22
CA SER A 23 13.27 -15.48 6.47
C SER A 23 13.17 -15.74 7.96
N ILE A 24 11.98 -16.08 8.43
CA ILE A 24 11.70 -16.42 9.83
C ILE A 24 12.49 -17.68 10.27
N PRO A 25 12.48 -18.81 9.54
CA PRO A 25 13.18 -20.01 10.00
C PRO A 25 14.71 -19.88 9.96
N ASN A 26 15.24 -19.01 9.09
CA ASN A 26 16.69 -18.89 8.87
C ASN A 26 17.30 -17.62 9.49
N ASP A 27 16.49 -16.75 10.11
CA ASP A 27 16.89 -15.47 10.70
C ASP A 27 17.80 -14.63 9.77
N ASN A 28 17.39 -14.47 8.51
CA ASN A 28 18.21 -13.77 7.52
C ASN A 28 17.41 -12.88 6.58
N TRP A 29 18.10 -11.89 6.02
CA TRP A 29 17.55 -10.99 5.01
C TRP A 29 17.97 -11.41 3.60
N SER A 30 17.06 -11.29 2.65
CA SER A 30 17.29 -11.45 1.22
C SER A 30 16.62 -10.32 0.43
N VAL A 31 17.15 -10.01 -0.75
CA VAL A 31 16.58 -9.00 -1.64
C VAL A 31 15.85 -9.72 -2.78
N ILE A 32 14.55 -9.45 -2.93
CA ILE A 32 13.76 -9.93 -4.08
C ILE A 32 14.03 -9.05 -5.30
N SER A 33 13.97 -7.73 -5.09
CA SER A 33 14.25 -6.73 -6.13
C SER A 33 15.10 -5.62 -5.54
N SER A 34 16.27 -5.38 -6.12
CA SER A 34 17.19 -4.30 -5.72
C SER A 34 16.79 -2.95 -6.29
N SER A 35 15.97 -2.93 -7.34
CA SER A 35 15.36 -1.73 -7.88
C SER A 35 13.94 -1.58 -7.36
N GLN A 36 13.51 -0.33 -7.19
CA GLN A 36 12.10 -0.02 -7.07
C GLN A 36 11.40 -0.53 -8.33
N PRO A 37 10.25 -1.23 -8.21
CA PRO A 37 9.51 -1.63 -9.39
C PRO A 37 9.23 -0.44 -10.31
N ALA A 38 9.34 -0.67 -11.62
CA ALA A 38 9.24 0.40 -12.61
C ALA A 38 7.90 1.17 -12.50
N GLY A 39 7.95 2.49 -12.63
CA GLY A 39 6.76 3.36 -12.57
C GLY A 39 6.34 3.81 -11.17
N LEU A 40 7.08 3.42 -10.13
CA LEU A 40 6.79 3.86 -8.77
C LEU A 40 7.55 5.14 -8.40
N PRO A 41 6.91 6.07 -7.67
CA PRO A 41 7.56 7.27 -7.17
C PRO A 41 8.48 6.96 -5.98
N ALA A 42 9.61 7.66 -5.89
CA ALA A 42 10.61 7.48 -4.82
C ALA A 42 10.03 7.73 -3.40
N SER A 43 8.96 8.50 -3.27
CA SER A 43 8.28 8.78 -2.00
C SER A 43 7.10 7.85 -1.72
N ALA A 44 7.13 6.61 -2.18
CA ALA A 44 5.98 5.71 -2.07
C ALA A 44 5.73 5.33 -0.59
N GLY A 45 4.56 5.71 -0.05
CA GLY A 45 3.80 5.11 1.06
C GLY A 45 4.55 4.45 2.23
N LYS A 46 4.25 4.80 3.48
CA LYS A 46 4.91 4.15 4.61
C LYS A 46 4.37 2.75 4.92
N TYR A 47 3.15 2.46 4.50
CA TYR A 47 2.45 1.25 4.89
C TYR A 47 2.10 0.43 3.65
N SER A 48 2.25 -0.87 3.78
CA SER A 48 1.81 -1.85 2.81
C SER A 48 1.16 -3.01 3.53
N THR A 49 0.21 -3.64 2.88
CA THR A 49 -0.38 -4.90 3.30
C THR A 49 -0.42 -5.84 2.10
N GLY A 50 -0.82 -7.09 2.25
CA GLY A 50 -0.85 -8.01 1.12
C GLY A 50 -1.69 -9.24 1.38
N ASP A 51 -2.15 -9.84 0.31
CA ASP A 51 -2.80 -11.14 0.34
C ASP A 51 -1.72 -12.22 0.43
N PRO A 52 -1.62 -12.92 1.59
CA PRO A 52 -0.63 -13.97 1.73
C PRO A 52 -0.88 -15.11 0.75
N LYS A 53 -2.10 -15.34 0.23
CA LYS A 53 -2.37 -16.48 -0.67
C LYS A 53 -1.83 -16.29 -2.08
N THR A 54 -1.82 -15.05 -2.57
CA THR A 54 -1.46 -14.74 -3.96
C THR A 54 -0.08 -14.10 -4.09
N GLY A 55 0.50 -13.65 -2.97
CA GLY A 55 1.75 -12.87 -2.98
C GLY A 55 1.55 -11.43 -3.47
N GLU A 56 0.30 -10.99 -3.62
CA GLU A 56 -0.03 -9.63 -4.02
C GLU A 56 0.12 -8.69 -2.81
N MET A 57 0.91 -7.64 -2.95
CA MET A 57 1.07 -6.59 -1.95
C MET A 57 0.44 -5.30 -2.45
N TYR A 58 -0.21 -4.56 -1.56
CA TYR A 58 -0.90 -3.30 -1.83
C TYR A 58 -0.29 -2.17 -1.04
N LYS A 59 -0.22 -0.99 -1.65
CA LYS A 59 0.38 0.20 -1.05
C LYS A 59 -0.28 1.45 -1.57
N LEU A 60 -0.58 2.39 -0.66
CA LEU A 60 -0.98 3.74 -1.02
C LEU A 60 0.27 4.63 -1.04
N ALA A 61 0.60 5.17 -2.21
CA ALA A 61 1.80 5.95 -2.46
C ALA A 61 1.45 7.36 -2.98
N VAL A 62 2.47 8.21 -3.12
CA VAL A 62 2.32 9.56 -3.68
C VAL A 62 3.30 9.67 -4.84
N ALA A 63 2.78 9.92 -6.04
CA ALA A 63 3.55 10.19 -7.26
C ALA A 63 4.51 11.37 -7.08
N GLN A 64 5.54 11.50 -7.92
CA GLN A 64 6.43 12.67 -7.90
C GLN A 64 5.67 13.99 -8.11
N THR A 65 4.52 13.93 -8.79
CA THR A 65 3.59 15.05 -8.99
C THR A 65 2.79 15.44 -7.75
N GLY A 66 2.94 14.70 -6.64
CA GLY A 66 2.12 14.85 -5.44
C GLY A 66 0.77 14.14 -5.51
N THR A 67 0.45 13.46 -6.62
CA THR A 67 -0.82 12.74 -6.80
C THR A 67 -0.81 11.42 -6.05
N PRO A 68 -1.77 11.15 -5.15
CA PRO A 68 -1.93 9.83 -4.54
C PRO A 68 -2.16 8.75 -5.60
N ILE A 69 -1.50 7.60 -5.44
CA ILE A 69 -1.65 6.44 -6.31
C ILE A 69 -1.81 5.19 -5.44
N PHE A 70 -2.66 4.27 -5.86
CA PHE A 70 -2.76 2.95 -5.27
C PHE A 70 -2.10 1.94 -6.20
N ILE A 71 -1.25 1.10 -5.65
CA ILE A 71 -0.39 0.21 -6.43
C ILE A 71 -0.42 -1.18 -5.82
N SER A 72 -0.35 -2.19 -6.69
CA SER A 72 -0.02 -3.55 -6.28
C SER A 72 1.33 -4.00 -6.82
N TYR A 73 1.97 -4.88 -6.07
CA TYR A 73 3.20 -5.58 -6.45
C TYR A 73 3.04 -7.05 -6.14
N ASN A 74 3.20 -7.91 -7.16
CA ASN A 74 3.19 -9.35 -6.98
C ASN A 74 4.60 -9.87 -6.74
N THR A 75 4.84 -10.51 -5.59
CA THR A 75 6.17 -10.96 -5.18
C THR A 75 6.62 -12.23 -5.91
N ILE A 76 5.71 -12.94 -6.57
CA ILE A 76 5.99 -14.17 -7.31
C ILE A 76 6.39 -13.81 -8.75
N THR A 77 5.61 -12.95 -9.41
CA THR A 77 5.86 -12.56 -10.81
C THR A 77 6.76 -11.33 -10.95
N ASN A 78 7.07 -10.64 -9.85
CA ASN A 78 7.84 -9.39 -9.82
C ASN A 78 7.22 -8.28 -10.70
N THR A 79 5.88 -8.25 -10.80
CA THR A 79 5.14 -7.27 -11.60
C THR A 79 4.44 -6.24 -10.72
N THR A 80 4.30 -5.01 -11.22
CA THR A 80 3.59 -3.91 -10.55
C THR A 80 2.40 -3.47 -11.39
N LYS A 81 1.32 -3.07 -10.73
CA LYS A 81 0.12 -2.52 -11.36
C LYS A 81 -0.35 -1.28 -10.60
N THR A 82 -0.75 -0.25 -11.34
CA THR A 82 -1.53 0.88 -10.76
C THR A 82 -3.00 0.50 -10.70
N LEU A 83 -3.60 0.73 -9.55
CA LEU A 83 -4.98 0.41 -9.23
C LEU A 83 -5.80 1.69 -9.09
N SER A 84 -7.11 1.56 -9.27
CA SER A 84 -8.04 2.67 -9.14
C SER A 84 -8.09 3.16 -7.68
N LEU A 85 -8.25 4.47 -7.49
CA LEU A 85 -8.51 5.11 -6.19
C LEU A 85 -9.89 5.80 -6.23
N PRO A 86 -10.64 5.84 -5.11
CA PRO A 86 -11.83 6.66 -5.04
C PRO A 86 -11.45 8.15 -5.09
N SER A 87 -12.38 8.98 -5.60
CA SER A 87 -12.10 10.37 -6.02
C SER A 87 -11.70 11.31 -4.89
N ASP A 88 -12.14 11.02 -3.67
CA ASP A 88 -11.71 11.71 -2.46
C ASP A 88 -10.24 11.41 -2.11
N LEU A 89 -9.78 10.18 -2.31
CA LEU A 89 -8.38 9.78 -2.10
C LEU A 89 -7.45 10.21 -3.24
N THR A 90 -7.95 10.53 -4.44
CA THR A 90 -7.10 11.01 -5.55
C THR A 90 -6.76 12.50 -5.46
N THR A 91 -7.54 13.29 -4.72
CA THR A 91 -7.38 14.75 -4.66
C THR A 91 -6.56 15.23 -3.46
N ARG A 92 -6.33 14.36 -2.47
CA ARG A 92 -5.69 14.73 -1.20
C ARG A 92 -4.75 13.63 -0.72
N GLU A 93 -3.56 14.02 -0.25
CA GLU A 93 -2.62 13.08 0.34
C GLU A 93 -3.13 12.60 1.70
N LEU A 94 -3.42 11.29 1.80
CA LEU A 94 -3.72 10.63 3.06
C LEU A 94 -2.42 10.30 3.81
N ARG A 95 -2.27 10.80 5.04
CA ARG A 95 -1.10 10.60 5.90
C ARG A 95 -1.44 9.85 7.17
N TYR A 96 -0.45 9.14 7.73
CA TYR A 96 -0.55 8.42 9.00
C TYR A 96 -1.73 7.43 9.09
N TYR A 97 -2.16 6.92 7.93
CA TYR A 97 -3.19 5.90 7.81
C TYR A 97 -2.66 4.52 8.22
N SER A 98 -3.57 3.56 8.37
CA SER A 98 -3.26 2.14 8.51
C SER A 98 -3.87 1.37 7.35
N MET A 99 -3.19 0.31 6.91
CA MET A 99 -3.67 -0.63 5.91
C MET A 99 -3.51 -2.05 6.41
N VAL A 100 -4.57 -2.85 6.32
CA VAL A 100 -4.54 -4.27 6.68
C VAL A 100 -5.27 -5.10 5.64
N TRP A 101 -4.82 -6.33 5.46
CA TRP A 101 -5.51 -7.32 4.63
C TRP A 101 -6.51 -8.09 5.50
N SER A 102 -7.77 -8.16 5.04
CA SER A 102 -8.79 -8.98 5.67
C SER A 102 -8.89 -10.33 4.96
N THR A 103 -8.45 -11.39 5.63
CA THR A 103 -8.55 -12.77 5.10
C THR A 103 -9.98 -13.29 5.02
N GLN A 104 -10.90 -12.73 5.84
CA GLN A 104 -12.31 -13.10 5.80
C GLN A 104 -13.03 -12.46 4.61
N ARG A 105 -12.67 -11.22 4.26
CA ARG A 105 -13.30 -10.44 3.18
C ARG A 105 -12.53 -10.53 1.85
N ASN A 106 -11.30 -11.05 1.89
CA ASN A 106 -10.34 -11.03 0.78
C ASN A 106 -10.16 -9.62 0.20
N SER A 107 -9.94 -8.65 1.08
CA SER A 107 -9.92 -7.23 0.74
C SER A 107 -8.87 -6.46 1.55
N VAL A 108 -8.50 -5.28 1.04
CA VAL A 108 -7.68 -4.31 1.78
C VAL A 108 -8.59 -3.37 2.54
N LEU A 109 -8.30 -3.19 3.82
CA LEU A 109 -8.96 -2.22 4.70
C LEU A 109 -8.02 -1.05 4.94
N LEU A 110 -8.48 0.17 4.65
CA LEU A 110 -7.76 1.42 4.81
C LEU A 110 -8.53 2.31 5.79
N PHE A 111 -7.88 2.73 6.88
CA PHE A 111 -8.53 3.52 7.92
C PHE A 111 -7.55 4.40 8.70
N GLY A 112 -8.12 5.39 9.40
CA GLY A 112 -7.37 6.33 10.22
C GLY A 112 -6.42 7.22 9.41
N GLY A 113 -5.64 8.02 10.12
CA GLY A 113 -4.81 9.05 9.51
C GLY A 113 -5.56 10.36 9.29
N TYR A 114 -5.05 11.20 8.40
CA TYR A 114 -5.67 12.49 8.06
C TYR A 114 -5.21 12.96 6.68
N PHE A 115 -6.02 13.80 6.03
CA PHE A 115 -5.65 14.44 4.77
C PHE A 115 -4.75 15.64 5.00
N ASN A 116 -3.65 15.74 4.24
CA ASN A 116 -2.83 16.95 4.22
C ASN A 116 -3.51 18.02 3.36
N THR A 117 -3.90 19.14 3.97
CA THR A 117 -4.53 20.27 3.28
C THR A 117 -3.54 21.41 3.05
N THR A 118 -2.50 21.18 2.25
CA THR A 118 -1.50 22.23 1.95
C THR A 118 -2.04 23.42 1.14
N ASN A 119 -3.32 23.42 0.75
CA ASN A 119 -3.93 24.45 -0.12
C ASN A 119 -5.23 25.10 0.39
N VAL A 120 -5.54 25.04 1.68
CA VAL A 120 -6.59 25.90 2.24
C VAL A 120 -6.04 26.69 3.40
N ASN A 121 -5.78 27.97 3.11
CA ASN A 121 -5.57 29.03 4.08
C ASN A 121 -6.44 28.79 5.32
N ASN A 122 -5.82 28.38 6.43
CA ASN A 122 -6.43 28.28 7.77
C ASN A 122 -7.60 27.29 7.97
N ALA A 123 -7.55 26.08 7.43
CA ALA A 123 -8.40 24.98 7.95
C ALA A 123 -7.55 23.97 8.74
N THR A 124 -7.49 24.13 10.07
CA THR A 124 -6.92 23.19 11.06
C THR A 124 -7.77 21.93 11.25
N GLY A 125 -8.56 21.53 10.25
CA GLY A 125 -9.43 20.37 10.34
C GLY A 125 -8.66 19.09 9.99
N LEU A 126 -8.26 18.32 10.99
CA LEU A 126 -8.02 16.89 10.81
C LEU A 126 -9.36 16.26 10.39
N VAL A 127 -9.61 16.16 9.09
CA VAL A 127 -10.75 15.37 8.60
C VAL A 127 -10.33 13.92 8.77
N ASN A 128 -10.98 13.23 9.71
CA ASN A 128 -10.83 11.79 9.83
C ASN A 128 -11.26 11.17 8.49
N PRO A 129 -10.37 10.45 7.81
CA PRO A 129 -10.70 9.77 6.58
C PRO A 129 -11.74 8.69 6.90
N SER A 130 -12.65 8.48 5.94
CA SER A 130 -13.62 7.40 6.04
C SER A 130 -12.94 6.04 6.09
N PHE A 131 -13.70 5.01 6.44
CA PHE A 131 -13.21 3.64 6.47
C PHE A 131 -13.41 3.01 5.10
N TYR A 132 -12.32 2.80 4.36
CA TYR A 132 -12.42 2.27 3.00
C TYR A 132 -12.05 0.79 2.94
N GLU A 133 -12.77 0.06 2.09
CA GLU A 133 -12.45 -1.30 1.68
C GLU A 133 -12.18 -1.36 0.17
N TYR A 134 -11.08 -2.01 -0.23
CA TYR A 134 -10.76 -2.32 -1.61
C TYR A 134 -10.87 -3.81 -1.88
N ASN A 135 -11.70 -4.17 -2.87
CA ASN A 135 -11.83 -5.53 -3.36
C ASN A 135 -10.97 -5.73 -4.62
N PRO A 136 -9.89 -6.56 -4.55
CA PRO A 136 -8.98 -6.77 -5.67
C PRO A 136 -9.57 -7.59 -6.82
N THR A 137 -10.64 -8.36 -6.58
CA THR A 137 -11.31 -9.14 -7.63
C THR A 137 -12.14 -8.23 -8.53
N THR A 138 -12.78 -7.21 -7.96
CA THR A 138 -13.63 -6.28 -8.71
C THR A 138 -12.95 -4.95 -9.05
N ASP A 139 -11.79 -4.66 -8.47
CA ASP A 139 -11.11 -3.35 -8.54
C ASP A 139 -12.01 -2.18 -8.08
N ILE A 140 -12.80 -2.41 -7.03
CA ILE A 140 -13.77 -1.43 -6.51
C ILE A 140 -13.41 -1.08 -5.07
N TRP A 141 -13.49 0.21 -4.76
CA TRP A 141 -13.47 0.74 -3.40
C TRP A 141 -14.89 0.95 -2.88
N THR A 142 -15.11 0.64 -1.61
CA THR A 142 -16.36 0.87 -0.87
C THR A 142 -16.04 1.69 0.38
N ASP A 143 -16.81 2.74 0.63
CA ASP A 143 -16.81 3.48 1.90
C ASP A 143 -17.74 2.76 2.89
N LEU A 144 -17.26 2.44 4.10
CA LEU A 144 -17.93 1.60 5.11
C LEU A 144 -18.49 2.40 6.29
#